data_AF-A0A1F8MLV5-F1
#
_entry.id   AF-A0A1F8MLV5-F1
#
_cell.length_a   1.000
_cell.length_b   1.000
_cell.length_c   1.000
_cell.angle_alpha   90.00
_cell.angle_beta   90.00
_cell.angle_gamma   90.00
#
_symmetry.space_group_name_H-M   'P 1'
#
loop_
_entity.id
_entity.type
_entity.pdbx_description
1 polymer ?
#
loop_
_entity_poly.entity_id
_entity_poly.type
_entity_poly.pdbx_seq_one_letter_code
_entity_poly.pdbx_strand_id
1 'polypeptide(L)'
;MAEETREPESQTEVHSSEATTDLLQAKIVQLEQTIASRDNELSTLKDSLSGAVVKYRAALLDGMPDVPGDLVKGTTIEEIDSSLEQARGIVAKVKQQLESEAEAKRVPAGAPQRTPQDLSALTPAEKIAYALSKS
;
A
#
# COMPACT_ATOMS: atom_id res chain seq x y z
N MET A 1 76.48 52.52 -28.16
CA MET A 1 76.24 51.92 -26.84
C MET A 1 74.91 52.44 -26.32
N ALA A 2 73.85 51.65 -26.46
CA ALA A 2 72.58 51.81 -25.74
C ALA A 2 71.82 50.49 -25.94
N GLU A 3 72.04 49.55 -25.03
CA GLU A 3 71.34 48.27 -24.96
C GLU A 3 70.32 48.44 -23.82
N GLU A 4 69.10 48.82 -24.17
CA GLU A 4 68.03 49.13 -23.22
C GLU A 4 67.22 47.86 -22.95
N THR A 5 67.41 47.36 -21.74
CA THR A 5 66.86 46.14 -21.15
C THR A 5 65.34 46.28 -20.98
N ARG A 6 64.54 45.46 -21.68
CA ARG A 6 63.08 45.35 -21.50
C ARG A 6 62.67 43.88 -21.40
N GLU A 7 62.76 43.25 -20.22
CA GLU A 7 62.27 41.87 -20.03
C GLU A 7 61.54 41.48 -18.73
N PRO A 8 61.22 42.31 -17.72
CA PRO A 8 60.56 41.76 -16.53
C PRO A 8 59.04 41.55 -16.63
N GLU A 9 58.29 42.26 -17.48
CA GLU A 9 56.81 42.29 -17.37
C GLU A 9 56.11 41.01 -17.86
N SER A 10 56.63 40.35 -18.91
CA SER A 10 56.06 39.15 -19.53
C SER A 10 56.06 37.92 -18.60
N GLN A 11 57.07 37.79 -17.74
CA GLN A 11 57.22 36.61 -16.87
C GLN A 11 56.24 36.66 -15.68
N THR A 12 55.95 37.85 -15.15
CA THR A 12 55.00 38.03 -14.04
C THR A 12 53.55 37.74 -14.41
N GLU A 13 53.12 38.11 -15.62
CA GLU A 13 51.74 37.85 -16.07
C GLU A 13 51.50 36.34 -16.31
N VAL A 14 52.46 35.64 -16.91
CA VAL A 14 52.37 34.19 -17.15
C VAL A 14 52.28 33.41 -15.84
N HIS A 15 53.11 33.73 -14.84
CA HIS A 15 53.04 33.10 -13.52
C HIS A 15 51.73 33.41 -12.77
N SER A 16 51.17 34.60 -12.95
CA SER A 16 49.86 34.94 -12.36
C SER A 16 48.71 34.15 -12.99
N SER A 17 48.77 33.95 -14.32
CA SER A 17 47.80 33.17 -15.09
C SER A 17 47.85 31.69 -14.73
N GLU A 18 49.04 31.11 -14.63
CA GLU A 18 49.26 29.71 -14.23
C GLU A 18 48.72 29.44 -12.81
N ALA A 19 48.97 30.36 -11.87
CA ALA A 19 48.42 30.26 -10.52
C ALA A 19 46.88 30.28 -10.50
N THR A 20 46.24 31.09 -11.36
CA THR A 20 44.78 31.07 -11.50
C THR A 20 44.27 29.78 -12.15
N THR A 21 44.96 29.22 -13.14
CA THR A 21 44.54 27.96 -13.77
C THR A 21 44.64 26.80 -12.79
N ASP A 22 45.67 26.76 -11.95
CA ASP A 22 45.83 25.73 -10.92
C ASP A 22 44.73 25.81 -9.86
N LEU A 23 44.35 27.03 -9.47
CA LEU A 23 43.29 27.27 -8.49
C LEU A 23 41.91 26.87 -9.04
N LEU A 24 41.65 27.18 -10.31
CA LEU A 24 40.44 26.74 -11.01
C LEU A 24 40.40 25.21 -11.17
N GLN A 25 41.53 24.59 -11.53
CA GLN A 25 41.64 23.14 -11.66
C GLN A 25 41.38 22.44 -10.32
N ALA A 26 41.96 22.95 -9.23
CA ALA A 26 41.71 22.43 -7.88
C ALA A 26 40.23 22.55 -7.50
N LYS A 27 39.57 23.66 -7.87
CA LYS A 27 38.14 23.86 -7.60
C LYS A 27 37.25 22.93 -8.43
N ILE A 28 37.61 22.66 -9.68
CA ILE A 28 36.90 21.69 -10.53
C ILE A 28 36.97 20.30 -9.89
N VAL A 29 38.16 19.85 -9.50
CA VAL A 29 38.35 18.55 -8.82
C VAL A 29 37.52 18.48 -7.54
N GLN A 30 37.50 19.54 -6.74
CA GLN A 30 36.70 19.60 -5.51
C GLN A 30 35.19 19.52 -5.79
N LEU A 31 34.70 20.21 -6.82
CA LEU A 31 33.29 20.18 -7.20
C LEU A 31 32.90 18.82 -7.76
N GLU A 32 33.74 18.19 -8.58
CA GLU A 32 33.52 16.84 -9.12
C GLU A 32 33.45 15.81 -7.99
N GLN A 33 34.36 15.88 -7.02
CA GLN A 33 34.31 15.03 -5.82
C GLN A 33 33.03 15.25 -5.01
N THR A 34 32.59 16.51 -4.88
CA THR A 34 31.35 16.84 -4.19
C THR A 34 30.14 16.25 -4.92
N ILE A 35 30.06 16.40 -6.24
CA ILE A 35 28.98 15.85 -7.06
C ILE A 35 28.95 14.33 -6.92
N ALA A 36 30.10 13.66 -7.08
CA ALA A 36 30.19 12.20 -6.94
C ALA A 36 29.75 11.72 -5.53
N SER A 37 30.14 12.45 -4.48
CA SER A 37 29.68 12.15 -3.11
C SER A 37 28.17 12.28 -2.96
N ARG A 38 27.58 13.35 -3.51
CA ARG A 38 26.14 13.61 -3.44
C ARG A 38 25.32 12.61 -4.24
N ASP A 39 25.81 12.20 -5.40
CA ASP A 39 25.13 11.19 -6.21
C ASP A 39 25.10 9.83 -5.50
N ASN A 40 26.18 9.45 -4.81
CA ASN A 40 26.23 8.25 -3.99
C ASN A 40 25.25 8.33 -2.79
N GLU A 41 25.20 9.47 -2.10
CA GLU A 41 24.23 9.73 -1.02
C GLU A 41 22.78 9.62 -1.54
N LEU A 42 22.48 10.25 -2.68
CA LEU A 42 21.15 10.24 -3.28
C LEU A 42 20.74 8.83 -3.71
N SER A 43 21.65 8.05 -4.29
CA SER A 43 21.38 6.66 -4.66
C SER A 43 21.04 5.83 -3.42
N THR A 44 21.89 5.91 -2.39
CA THR A 44 21.69 5.17 -1.14
C THR A 44 20.37 5.54 -0.46
N LEU A 45 20.02 6.83 -0.46
CA LEU A 45 18.77 7.31 0.13
C LEU A 45 17.54 6.83 -0.64
N LYS A 46 17.61 6.81 -1.98
CA LYS A 46 16.54 6.27 -2.84
C LYS A 46 16.33 4.78 -2.60
N ASP A 47 17.41 4.01 -2.49
CA ASP A 47 17.34 2.58 -2.21
C ASP A 47 16.74 2.32 -0.82
N SER A 48 17.18 3.05 0.20
CA SER A 48 16.62 2.97 1.55
C SER A 48 15.14 3.36 1.58
N LEU A 49 14.75 4.42 0.86
CA LEU A 49 13.37 4.88 0.80
C LEU A 49 12.48 3.84 0.12
N SER A 50 12.89 3.31 -1.03
CA SER A 50 12.13 2.26 -1.72
C SER A 50 11.98 1.00 -0.85
N GLY A 51 13.04 0.60 -0.15
CA GLY A 51 13.00 -0.50 0.81
C GLY A 51 12.08 -0.23 2.01
N ALA A 52 12.04 1.00 2.52
CA ALA A 52 11.14 1.39 3.60
C ALA A 52 9.66 1.36 3.16
N VAL A 53 9.36 1.85 1.96
CA VAL A 53 8.00 1.81 1.39
C VAL A 53 7.49 0.38 1.23
N VAL A 54 8.33 -0.53 0.74
CA VAL A 54 7.97 -1.97 0.62
C VAL A 54 7.65 -2.57 1.99
N LYS A 55 8.47 -2.29 3.00
CA LYS A 55 8.25 -2.77 4.38
C LYS A 55 6.98 -2.17 4.99
N TYR A 56 6.71 -0.90 4.74
CA TYR A 56 5.48 -0.23 5.18
C TYR A 56 4.24 -0.94 4.60
N ARG A 57 4.23 -1.21 3.29
CA ARG A 57 3.14 -1.97 2.64
C ARG A 57 2.97 -3.36 3.27
N ALA A 58 4.07 -4.08 3.49
CA ALA A 58 4.01 -5.42 4.08
C ALA A 58 3.41 -5.37 5.50
N ALA A 59 3.84 -4.43 6.34
CA ALA A 59 3.33 -4.27 7.70
C ALA A 59 1.83 -3.94 7.73
N LEU A 60 1.35 -3.12 6.78
CA LEU A 60 -0.08 -2.83 6.66
C LEU A 60 -0.91 -4.07 6.30
N LEU A 61 -0.40 -4.90 5.38
CA LEU A 61 -1.10 -6.11 4.94
C LEU A 61 -1.14 -7.18 6.04
N ASP A 62 -0.06 -7.32 6.82
CA ASP A 62 -0.03 -8.23 7.99
C ASP A 62 -1.07 -7.84 9.05
N GLY A 63 -1.32 -6.54 9.23
CA GLY A 63 -2.33 -6.05 10.18
C GLY A 63 -3.78 -6.17 9.68
N MET A 64 -4.01 -6.48 8.39
CA MET A 64 -5.32 -6.40 7.75
C MET A 64 -5.59 -7.59 6.82
N PRO A 65 -5.77 -8.81 7.36
CA PRO A 65 -5.98 -10.01 6.55
C PRO A 65 -7.25 -9.98 5.70
N ASP A 66 -8.22 -9.15 6.06
CA ASP A 66 -9.47 -8.96 5.33
C ASP A 66 -9.32 -8.17 4.02
N VAL A 67 -8.19 -7.46 3.83
CA VAL A 67 -7.94 -6.64 2.65
C VAL A 67 -7.00 -7.39 1.70
N PRO A 68 -7.43 -7.73 0.47
CA PRO A 68 -6.56 -8.37 -0.50
C PRO A 68 -5.34 -7.51 -0.85
N GLY A 69 -4.14 -8.09 -0.77
CA GLY A 69 -2.89 -7.38 -1.05
C GLY A 69 -2.77 -6.82 -2.48
N ASP A 70 -3.52 -7.40 -3.42
CA ASP A 70 -3.59 -6.95 -4.82
C ASP A 70 -4.29 -5.58 -4.97
N LEU A 71 -5.10 -5.18 -4.00
CA LEU A 71 -5.81 -3.90 -3.99
C LEU A 71 -4.98 -2.75 -3.40
N VAL A 72 -3.87 -3.05 -2.71
CA VAL A 72 -2.98 -2.04 -2.14
C VAL A 72 -1.78 -1.87 -3.06
N LYS A 73 -1.75 -0.79 -3.85
CA LYS A 73 -0.70 -0.48 -4.83
C LYS A 73 -0.06 0.87 -4.50
N GLY A 74 1.17 1.08 -4.95
CA GLY A 74 1.88 2.34 -4.77
C GLY A 74 3.38 2.15 -4.61
N THR A 75 4.11 3.21 -4.94
CA THR A 75 5.57 3.35 -4.79
C THR A 75 5.95 4.42 -3.77
N THR A 76 4.96 5.19 -3.30
CA THR A 76 5.08 6.12 -2.18
C THR A 76 4.12 5.74 -1.06
N ILE A 77 4.32 6.31 0.13
CA ILE A 77 3.45 6.07 1.29
C ILE A 77 2.05 6.61 1.01
N GLU A 78 1.94 7.78 0.40
CA GLU A 78 0.67 8.44 0.08
C GLU A 78 -0.16 7.64 -0.93
N GLU A 79 0.50 7.07 -1.95
CA GLU A 79 -0.16 6.18 -2.91
C GLU A 79 -0.69 4.91 -2.24
N ILE A 80 0.11 4.31 -1.36
CA ILE A 80 -0.27 3.13 -0.58
C ILE A 80 -1.47 3.42 0.31
N ASP A 81 -1.45 4.54 1.03
CA ASP A 81 -2.52 4.92 1.95
C ASP A 81 -3.84 5.18 1.21
N SER A 82 -3.77 5.92 0.10
CA SER A 82 -4.92 6.16 -0.78
C SER A 82 -5.48 4.85 -1.34
N SER A 83 -4.61 3.96 -1.83
CA SER A 83 -5.01 2.66 -2.36
C SER A 83 -5.63 1.77 -1.27
N LEU A 84 -5.11 1.83 -0.03
CA LEU A 84 -5.63 1.09 1.11
C LEU A 84 -7.02 1.59 1.51
N GLU A 85 -7.24 2.90 1.53
CA GLU A 85 -8.54 3.49 1.81
C GLU A 85 -9.59 3.03 0.78
N GLN A 86 -9.23 3.06 -0.51
CA GLN A 86 -10.08 2.55 -1.59
C GLN A 86 -10.37 1.05 -1.42
N ALA A 87 -9.36 0.25 -1.11
CA ALA A 87 -9.50 -1.19 -0.90
C ALA A 87 -10.47 -1.49 0.26
N ARG A 88 -10.35 -0.77 1.39
CA ARG A 88 -11.27 -0.88 2.52
C ARG A 88 -12.70 -0.53 2.13
N GLY A 89 -12.89 0.54 1.34
CA GLY A 89 -14.20 0.94 0.85
C GLY A 89 -14.87 -0.14 -0.01
N ILE A 90 -14.09 -0.82 -0.85
CA ILE A 90 -14.58 -1.95 -1.67
C ILE A 90 -14.97 -3.13 -0.77
N VAL A 91 -14.09 -3.54 0.14
CA VAL A 91 -14.34 -4.66 1.06
C VAL A 91 -15.59 -4.39 1.91
N ALA A 92 -15.76 -3.17 2.43
CA ALA A 92 -16.93 -2.78 3.20
C ALA A 92 -18.23 -2.91 2.38
N LYS A 93 -18.23 -2.44 1.13
CA LYS A 93 -19.40 -2.58 0.23
C LYS A 93 -19.72 -4.04 -0.07
N VAL A 94 -18.71 -4.87 -0.31
CA VAL A 94 -18.91 -6.31 -0.56
C VAL A 94 -19.48 -7.00 0.67
N LYS A 95 -18.95 -6.72 1.87
CA LYS A 95 -19.49 -7.26 3.13
C LYS A 95 -20.96 -6.87 3.32
N GLN A 96 -21.30 -5.61 3.09
CA GLN A 96 -22.68 -5.13 3.19
C GLN A 96 -23.62 -5.81 2.19
N GLN A 97 -23.19 -6.01 0.94
CA GLN A 97 -23.98 -6.70 -0.08
C GLN A 97 -24.22 -8.17 0.31
N LEU A 98 -23.19 -8.88 0.77
CA LEU A 98 -23.32 -10.27 1.20
C LEU A 98 -24.24 -10.42 2.42
N GLU A 99 -24.18 -9.50 3.37
CA GLU A 99 -25.07 -9.50 4.53
C GLU A 99 -26.53 -9.26 4.12
N SER A 100 -26.77 -8.27 3.25
CA SER A 100 -28.11 -8.01 2.71
C SER A 100 -28.67 -9.19 1.91
N GLU A 101 -27.84 -9.86 1.11
CA GLU A 101 -28.22 -11.07 0.38
C GLU A 101 -28.52 -12.23 1.35
N ALA A 102 -27.73 -12.41 2.40
CA ALA A 102 -27.94 -13.43 3.41
C ALA A 102 -29.25 -13.22 4.19
N GLU A 103 -29.60 -11.97 4.50
CA GLU A 103 -30.88 -11.61 5.10
C GLU A 103 -32.05 -11.86 4.15
N ALA A 104 -31.94 -11.45 2.88
CA ALA A 104 -32.99 -11.70 1.89
C ALA A 104 -33.22 -13.20 1.64
N LYS A 105 -32.17 -14.02 1.78
CA LYS A 105 -32.22 -15.47 1.59
C LYS A 105 -32.57 -16.23 2.87
N ARG A 106 -32.72 -15.57 4.02
CA ARG A 106 -33.28 -16.19 5.23
C ARG A 106 -34.75 -16.52 4.98
N VAL A 107 -34.99 -17.73 4.49
CA VAL A 107 -36.32 -18.31 4.44
C VAL A 107 -36.77 -18.59 5.88
N PRO A 108 -37.97 -18.14 6.30
CA PRO A 108 -38.52 -18.51 7.61
C PRO A 108 -38.52 -20.03 7.73
N ALA A 109 -37.90 -20.54 8.79
CA ALA A 109 -37.73 -21.97 9.00
C ALA A 109 -39.11 -22.66 9.13
N GLY A 110 -39.55 -23.28 8.05
CA GLY A 110 -40.58 -24.33 8.03
C GLY A 110 -42.01 -23.86 8.26
N ALA A 111 -42.94 -24.47 7.54
CA ALA A 111 -44.36 -24.44 7.92
C ALA A 111 -44.49 -24.81 9.41
N PRO A 112 -45.42 -24.20 10.16
CA PRO A 112 -45.64 -24.54 11.56
C PRO A 112 -45.76 -26.06 11.72
N GLN A 113 -45.12 -26.61 12.76
CA GLN A 113 -45.25 -28.03 13.07
C GLN A 113 -46.72 -28.42 13.03
N ARG A 114 -47.06 -29.48 12.28
CA ARG A 114 -48.40 -30.05 12.31
C ARG A 114 -48.67 -30.47 13.74
N THR A 115 -49.45 -29.67 14.46
CA THR A 115 -49.99 -30.06 15.76
C THR A 115 -50.85 -31.30 15.54
N PRO A 116 -50.46 -32.48 16.07
CA PRO A 116 -51.34 -33.62 16.04
C PRO A 116 -52.63 -33.26 16.78
N GLN A 117 -53.77 -33.66 16.23
CA GLN A 117 -55.05 -33.45 16.89
C GLN A 117 -55.02 -34.23 18.21
N ASP A 118 -55.37 -33.56 19.32
CA ASP A 118 -55.37 -34.22 20.63
C ASP A 118 -56.53 -35.21 20.71
N LEU A 119 -56.20 -36.50 20.71
CA LEU A 119 -57.17 -37.59 20.85
C LEU A 119 -57.20 -38.14 22.28
N SER A 120 -56.50 -37.52 23.24
CA SER A 120 -56.41 -38.02 24.62
C SER A 120 -57.75 -37.99 25.34
N ALA A 121 -58.64 -37.06 24.98
CA ALA A 121 -59.99 -36.94 25.52
C ALA A 121 -60.98 -38.00 25.02
N LEU A 122 -60.64 -38.75 23.96
CA LEU A 122 -61.50 -39.79 23.40
C LEU A 122 -61.27 -41.15 24.08
N THR A 123 -62.36 -41.85 24.34
CA THR A 123 -62.33 -43.26 24.77
C THR A 123 -61.76 -44.17 23.67
N PRO A 124 -61.30 -45.38 24.01
CA PRO A 124 -60.79 -46.33 23.00
C PRO A 124 -61.78 -46.63 21.87
N ALA A 125 -63.08 -46.71 22.16
CA ALA A 125 -64.13 -46.94 21.16
C ALA A 125 -64.28 -45.74 20.19
N GLU A 126 -64.24 -44.52 20.71
CA GLU A 126 -64.35 -43.29 19.91
C GLU A 126 -63.12 -43.06 19.02
N LYS A 127 -61.92 -43.46 19.47
CA LYS A 127 -60.71 -43.44 18.65
C LYS A 127 -60.83 -44.35 17.43
N ILE A 128 -61.40 -45.55 17.60
CA ILE A 128 -61.61 -46.51 16.50
C ILE A 128 -62.64 -45.96 15.51
N ALA A 129 -63.77 -45.45 16.01
CA ALA A 129 -64.81 -44.85 15.17
C ALA A 129 -64.27 -43.64 14.37
N TYR A 130 -63.49 -42.77 15.02
CA TYR A 130 -62.83 -41.64 14.37
C TYR A 130 -61.90 -42.09 13.23
N ALA A 131 -61.08 -43.12 13.47
CA ALA A 131 -60.18 -43.67 12.45
C ALA A 131 -60.93 -44.26 11.24
N LEU A 132 -62.01 -45.00 11.47
CA LEU A 132 -62.85 -45.59 10.43
C LEU A 132 -63.64 -44.54 9.63
N SER A 133 -63.97 -43.40 10.24
CA SER A 133 -64.67 -42.29 9.57
C SER A 133 -63.80 -41.48 8.62
N LYS A 134 -62.47 -41.62 8.72
CA LYS A 134 -61.47 -40.80 8.03
C LYS A 134 -60.64 -41.59 7.00
N SER A 135 -60.87 -42.90 6.87
CA SER A 135 -60.31 -43.78 5.82
C SER A 135 -61.20 -43.78 4.58
#